data_AF-A0A662V132-F1
#
_entry.id   AF-A0A662V132-F1
#
_cell.length_a   1.000
_cell.length_b   1.000
_cell.length_c   1.000
_cell.angle_alpha   90.00
_cell.angle_beta   90.00
_cell.angle_gamma   90.00
#
_symmetry.space_group_name_H-M   'P 1'
#
loop_
_entity.id
_entity.type
_entity.pdbx_description
1 polymer ?
#
loop_
_entity_poly.entity_id
_entity_poly.type
_entity_poly.pdbx_seq_one_letter_code
_entity_poly.pdbx_strand_id
1 'polypeptide(L)'
;YEKLDSLIRHGAGWLNDVGLLIIDEVHFMGNRERGSSIEGFASELMATRDPQIIALSATVGNPEELAEWLGAELVVDGWRPVPLRKGVLARRGSGMVLYMEDGSKYALKTSSIENLVIGLMGEGAQVLVFRATRRMVETTAKKIAKTISGDEAEEVADGLELIKIPRYERATLRHLVRKGVAFHHAGLHPATKKFIEDSFREGLIRCIVCTSTLGAGINTPSKYVIVCDLIRRGLNSAEPMSRIEVEQFLGRAGRPGYDKIGVGLIYAKDMPPEEVVRRYLSGGPEEIRSPLGEDMYHFLLGKLSARRRRSELFSIVGRTLYAKQNSGAIADVDRRLGVLIRYGLVREDGGWIEATDLGRRIAQLYIRPSTAAVMIRIIRSQSLSPTEIFYLLSCTEDGRRAYPRDFDVSVPEGFVESISMSLGGLDTPQSRSAYYTAMILTEWIEEVDDGMIMQKYMLASGDFMSVRSVAEWLTYSLMELAKVIRAGTEKFEVLYYRTKYGVRAELVPIARIGLNRRRARALYEAGYRSVEDVAAEDPSVLSGVLGVGRRTAARIIRSARRIAGAG
;
A
#
# COMPACT_ATOMS: atom_id res chain seq x y z
N TYR A 1 -3.56 -2.03 10.26
CA TYR A 1 -3.13 -1.62 11.62
C TYR A 1 -3.37 -0.13 11.85
N GLU A 2 -2.97 0.70 10.90
CA GLU A 2 -3.07 2.15 10.81
C GLU A 2 -4.47 2.68 11.10
N LYS A 3 -5.53 1.98 10.66
CA LYS A 3 -6.91 2.38 10.95
C LYS A 3 -7.23 2.32 12.45
N LEU A 4 -6.78 1.30 13.16
CA LEU A 4 -6.98 1.17 14.61
C LEU A 4 -6.17 2.23 15.36
N ASP A 5 -4.90 2.42 15.01
CA ASP A 5 -4.08 3.48 15.63
C ASP A 5 -4.67 4.88 15.34
N SER A 6 -5.21 5.11 14.14
CA SER A 6 -5.96 6.34 13.83
C SER A 6 -7.19 6.50 14.73
N LEU A 7 -8.00 5.45 14.95
CA LEU A 7 -9.17 5.50 15.84
C LEU A 7 -8.80 5.84 17.29
N ILE A 8 -7.66 5.33 17.77
CA ILE A 8 -7.09 5.70 19.07
C ILE A 8 -6.79 7.19 19.13
N ARG A 9 -6.14 7.75 18.10
CA ARG A 9 -5.82 9.19 18.00
C ARG A 9 -7.06 10.08 17.92
N HIS A 10 -8.16 9.56 17.38
CA HIS A 10 -9.46 10.24 17.35
C HIS A 10 -10.28 10.06 18.64
N GLY A 11 -9.78 9.31 19.63
CA GLY A 11 -10.45 9.10 20.91
C GLY A 11 -11.78 8.37 20.77
N ALA A 12 -11.87 7.38 19.88
CA ALA A 12 -13.11 6.65 19.63
C ALA A 12 -13.60 5.96 20.92
N GLY A 13 -14.75 6.41 21.46
CA GLY A 13 -15.22 6.02 22.80
C GLY A 13 -15.43 4.51 23.01
N TRP A 14 -15.83 3.79 21.95
CA TRP A 14 -16.04 2.32 22.02
C TRP A 14 -14.75 1.53 22.24
N LEU A 15 -13.56 2.14 22.05
CA LEU A 15 -12.28 1.50 22.39
C LEU A 15 -12.17 1.18 23.88
N ASN A 16 -12.99 1.84 24.72
CA ASN A 16 -13.06 1.58 26.14
C ASN A 16 -13.64 0.18 26.46
N ASP A 17 -14.43 -0.38 25.55
CA ASP A 17 -15.17 -1.62 25.74
C ASP A 17 -14.45 -2.83 25.11
N VAL A 18 -13.22 -2.63 24.62
CA VAL A 18 -12.43 -3.69 23.97
C VAL A 18 -11.83 -4.61 25.02
N GLY A 19 -12.42 -5.79 25.19
CA GLY A 19 -11.91 -6.84 26.07
C GLY A 19 -10.92 -7.83 25.43
N LEU A 20 -10.88 -7.92 24.09
CA LEU A 20 -10.00 -8.83 23.35
C LEU A 20 -9.40 -8.13 22.12
N LEU A 21 -8.08 -8.24 21.97
CA LEU A 21 -7.30 -7.74 20.84
C LEU A 21 -6.64 -8.92 20.12
N ILE A 22 -7.05 -9.18 18.88
CA ILE A 22 -6.40 -10.16 18.01
C ILE A 22 -5.47 -9.43 17.03
N ILE A 23 -4.17 -9.68 17.13
CA ILE A 23 -3.15 -9.13 16.24
C ILE A 23 -2.73 -10.22 15.26
N ASP A 24 -3.38 -10.25 14.10
CA ASP A 24 -2.97 -11.13 13.01
C ASP A 24 -1.61 -10.70 12.44
N GLU A 25 -0.82 -11.64 11.94
CA GLU A 25 0.50 -11.44 11.33
C GLU A 25 1.46 -10.50 12.11
N VAL A 26 1.56 -10.68 13.44
CA VAL A 26 2.33 -9.80 14.34
C VAL A 26 3.81 -9.68 13.98
N HIS A 27 4.40 -10.64 13.26
CA HIS A 27 5.77 -10.55 12.74
C HIS A 27 6.00 -9.39 11.77
N PHE A 28 4.93 -8.80 11.19
CA PHE A 28 5.05 -7.53 10.47
C PHE A 28 5.48 -6.37 11.36
N MET A 29 5.54 -6.55 12.68
CA MET A 29 6.14 -5.58 13.59
C MET A 29 7.61 -5.30 13.27
N GLY A 30 8.36 -6.25 12.71
CA GLY A 30 9.74 -6.02 12.25
C GLY A 30 9.83 -5.16 10.97
N ASN A 31 8.70 -4.85 10.33
CA ASN A 31 8.66 -4.07 9.11
C ASN A 31 8.74 -2.57 9.40
N ARG A 32 9.66 -1.86 8.74
CA ARG A 32 9.87 -0.40 8.93
C ARG A 32 8.65 0.46 8.59
N GLU A 33 7.80 0.05 7.65
CA GLU A 33 6.66 0.86 7.20
C GLU A 33 5.44 0.73 8.12
N ARG A 34 5.22 -0.45 8.72
CA ARG A 34 3.97 -0.75 9.46
C ARG A 34 4.18 -1.09 10.92
N GLY A 35 5.38 -1.52 11.31
CA GLY A 35 5.64 -2.08 12.62
C GLY A 35 5.42 -1.09 13.76
N SER A 36 5.80 0.18 13.55
CA SER A 36 5.57 1.25 14.52
C SER A 36 4.08 1.46 14.84
N SER A 37 3.20 1.20 13.88
CA SER A 37 1.74 1.26 14.09
C SER A 37 1.26 0.11 14.97
N ILE A 38 1.77 -1.11 14.74
CA ILE A 38 1.42 -2.31 15.52
C ILE A 38 1.83 -2.14 16.97
N GLU A 39 3.11 -1.84 17.16
CA GLU A 39 3.68 -1.58 18.47
C GLU A 39 2.99 -0.40 19.16
N GLY A 40 2.64 0.62 18.39
CA GLY A 40 1.95 1.82 18.86
C GLY A 40 0.57 1.56 19.47
N PHE A 41 -0.32 0.85 18.76
CA PHE A 41 -1.65 0.57 19.30
C PHE A 41 -1.61 -0.50 20.40
N ALA A 42 -0.74 -1.51 20.28
CA ALA A 42 -0.65 -2.58 21.27
C ALA A 42 -0.19 -2.02 22.62
N SER A 43 0.87 -1.22 22.63
CA SER A 43 1.42 -0.62 23.85
C SER A 43 0.44 0.36 24.52
N GLU A 44 -0.35 1.09 23.74
CA GLU A 44 -1.40 1.97 24.26
C GLU A 44 -2.48 1.18 24.99
N LEU A 45 -3.01 0.13 24.34
CA LEU A 45 -4.09 -0.67 24.90
C LEU A 45 -3.62 -1.49 26.11
N MET A 46 -2.42 -2.07 26.06
CA MET A 46 -1.79 -2.76 27.19
C MET A 46 -1.65 -1.84 28.42
N ALA A 47 -1.26 -0.58 28.22
CA ALA A 47 -1.07 0.35 29.33
C ALA A 47 -2.37 0.96 29.88
N THR A 48 -3.44 1.04 29.07
CA THR A 48 -4.65 1.81 29.43
C THR A 48 -5.90 0.95 29.63
N ARG A 49 -5.92 -0.28 29.11
CA ARG A 49 -7.10 -1.16 29.09
C ARG A 49 -6.81 -2.58 29.56
N ASP A 50 -5.57 -3.04 29.39
CA ASP A 50 -5.17 -4.41 29.72
C ASP A 50 -6.09 -5.48 29.09
N PRO A 51 -6.37 -5.42 27.76
CA PRO A 51 -7.25 -6.39 27.12
C PRO A 51 -6.58 -7.76 27.06
N GLN A 52 -7.37 -8.82 26.88
CA GLN A 52 -6.81 -10.11 26.45
C GLN A 52 -6.15 -9.93 25.07
N ILE A 53 -4.94 -10.44 24.89
CA ILE A 53 -4.21 -10.37 23.61
C ILE A 53 -4.04 -11.77 23.03
N ILE A 54 -4.37 -11.91 21.75
CA ILE A 54 -4.03 -13.07 20.93
C ILE A 54 -3.21 -12.56 19.75
N ALA A 55 -1.97 -13.01 19.61
CA ALA A 55 -1.11 -12.62 18.50
C ALA A 55 -0.82 -13.83 17.60
N LEU A 56 -1.08 -13.70 16.31
CA LEU A 56 -0.82 -14.73 15.31
C LEU A 56 0.45 -14.36 14.55
N SER A 57 1.43 -15.25 14.52
CA SER A 57 2.73 -14.99 13.91
C SER A 57 3.15 -16.14 13.00
N ALA A 58 3.87 -15.80 11.94
CA ALA A 58 4.78 -16.73 11.28
C ALA A 58 5.97 -17.04 12.21
N THR A 59 6.76 -18.04 11.84
CA THR A 59 7.97 -18.42 12.59
C THR A 59 8.97 -17.27 12.64
N VAL A 60 9.43 -16.91 13.85
CA VAL A 60 10.36 -15.80 14.12
C VAL A 60 11.52 -16.27 14.98
N GLY A 61 12.62 -15.52 15.01
CA GLY A 61 13.86 -15.88 15.73
C GLY A 61 13.83 -15.67 17.24
N ASN A 62 12.93 -14.81 17.73
CA ASN A 62 12.78 -14.42 19.13
C ASN A 62 11.32 -14.50 19.61
N PRO A 63 10.62 -15.64 19.44
CA PRO A 63 9.21 -15.76 19.80
C PRO A 63 8.98 -15.60 21.31
N GLU A 64 9.94 -15.99 22.15
CA GLU A 64 9.89 -15.80 23.60
C GLU A 64 9.92 -14.31 23.98
N GLU A 65 10.82 -13.53 23.36
CA GLU A 65 10.89 -12.07 23.61
C GLU A 65 9.57 -11.40 23.26
N LEU A 66 8.97 -11.80 22.14
CA LEU A 66 7.69 -11.31 21.65
C LEU A 66 6.54 -11.69 22.59
N ALA A 67 6.46 -12.95 23.01
CA ALA A 67 5.44 -13.43 23.93
C ALA A 67 5.53 -12.73 25.30
N GLU A 68 6.73 -12.61 25.86
CA GLU A 68 6.97 -11.87 27.09
C GLU A 68 6.61 -10.38 26.98
N TRP A 69 6.89 -9.73 25.83
CA TRP A 69 6.51 -8.33 25.60
C TRP A 69 4.98 -8.16 25.61
N LEU A 70 4.26 -9.07 24.96
CA LEU A 70 2.79 -9.08 24.92
C LEU A 70 2.15 -9.56 26.24
N GLY A 71 2.93 -10.10 27.17
CA GLY A 71 2.42 -10.77 28.36
C GLY A 71 1.60 -12.02 28.02
N ALA A 72 1.95 -12.72 26.93
CA ALA A 72 1.22 -13.85 26.39
C ALA A 72 1.93 -15.19 26.67
N GLU A 73 1.16 -16.26 26.72
CA GLU A 73 1.70 -17.62 26.67
C GLU A 73 2.18 -17.93 25.24
N LEU A 74 3.40 -18.46 25.11
CA LEU A 74 3.97 -18.80 23.81
C LEU A 74 3.50 -20.19 23.38
N VAL A 75 2.84 -20.26 22.23
CA VAL A 75 2.56 -21.52 21.53
C VAL A 75 3.35 -21.55 20.23
N VAL A 76 4.25 -22.52 20.11
CA VAL A 76 5.00 -22.79 18.88
C VAL A 76 4.56 -24.14 18.34
N ASP A 77 4.00 -24.14 17.13
CA ASP A 77 3.63 -25.35 16.42
C ASP A 77 4.16 -25.31 14.98
N GLY A 78 4.78 -26.41 14.56
CA GLY A 78 5.26 -26.62 13.20
C GLY A 78 4.24 -27.35 12.32
N TRP A 79 3.09 -27.72 12.86
CA TRP A 79 2.07 -28.46 12.13
C TRP A 79 1.53 -27.67 10.94
N ARG A 80 1.29 -28.39 9.84
CA ARG A 80 0.65 -27.85 8.63
C ARG A 80 -0.38 -28.83 8.10
N PRO A 81 -1.54 -28.36 7.60
CA PRO A 81 -2.56 -29.23 6.99
C PRO A 81 -2.01 -30.03 5.80
N VAL A 82 -1.13 -29.41 5.02
CA VAL A 82 -0.43 -30.04 3.90
C VAL A 82 1.07 -29.92 4.17
N PRO A 83 1.80 -31.04 4.32
CA PRO A 83 3.25 -31.05 4.46
C PRO A 83 3.93 -30.29 3.32
N LEU A 84 4.95 -29.50 3.67
CA LEU A 84 5.75 -28.75 2.71
C LEU A 84 7.10 -29.43 2.52
N ARG A 85 7.47 -29.67 1.26
CA ARG A 85 8.84 -30.01 0.87
C ARG A 85 9.52 -28.80 0.24
N LYS A 86 10.70 -28.45 0.71
CA LYS A 86 11.50 -27.33 0.19
C LYS A 86 12.69 -27.82 -0.63
N GLY A 87 13.04 -27.04 -1.65
CA GLY A 87 14.23 -27.30 -2.46
C GLY A 87 14.79 -26.07 -3.17
N VAL A 88 16.02 -26.21 -3.66
CA VAL A 88 16.75 -25.20 -4.41
C VAL A 88 16.97 -25.69 -5.84
N LEU A 89 16.58 -24.90 -6.82
CA LEU A 89 16.86 -25.11 -8.24
C LEU A 89 18.12 -24.34 -8.61
N ALA A 90 19.09 -24.99 -9.23
CA ALA A 90 20.29 -24.34 -9.76
C ALA A 90 20.53 -24.76 -11.22
N ARG A 91 21.00 -23.82 -12.03
CA ARG A 91 21.41 -24.14 -13.41
C ARG A 91 22.77 -24.84 -13.40
N ARG A 92 22.89 -25.97 -14.10
CA ARG A 92 24.17 -26.65 -14.35
C ARG A 92 24.28 -27.08 -15.80
N GLY A 93 25.22 -26.49 -16.54
CA GLY A 93 25.41 -26.74 -17.96
C GLY A 93 24.14 -26.44 -18.77
N SER A 94 23.67 -27.42 -19.53
CA SER A 94 22.45 -27.35 -20.33
C SER A 94 21.15 -27.66 -19.58
N GLY A 95 21.21 -28.05 -18.29
CA GLY A 95 20.04 -28.44 -17.49
C GLY A 95 19.96 -27.72 -16.14
N MET A 96 19.06 -28.21 -15.29
CA MET A 96 18.92 -27.76 -13.90
C MET A 96 19.13 -28.93 -12.93
N VAL A 97 19.56 -28.62 -11.71
CA VAL A 97 19.63 -29.57 -10.60
C VAL A 97 18.75 -29.05 -9.48
N LEU A 98 17.92 -29.95 -8.94
CA LEU A 98 17.10 -29.72 -7.75
C LEU A 98 17.80 -30.31 -6.53
N TYR A 99 18.05 -29.48 -5.52
CA TYR A 99 18.60 -29.83 -4.22
C TYR A 99 17.48 -29.77 -3.19
N MET A 100 17.06 -30.90 -2.64
CA MET A 100 16.00 -30.95 -1.63
C MET A 100 16.56 -30.74 -0.22
N GLU A 101 15.69 -30.33 0.71
CA GLU A 101 16.07 -30.15 2.12
C GLU A 101 16.48 -31.46 2.82
N ASP A 102 16.01 -32.61 2.32
CA ASP A 102 16.40 -33.96 2.79
C ASP A 102 17.79 -34.40 2.27
N GLY A 103 18.49 -33.54 1.54
CA GLY A 103 19.81 -33.79 0.96
C GLY A 103 19.78 -34.49 -0.41
N SER A 104 18.61 -34.94 -0.87
CA SER A 104 18.48 -35.56 -2.19
C SER A 104 18.71 -34.55 -3.33
N LYS A 105 19.25 -35.06 -4.45
CA LYS A 105 19.59 -34.26 -5.63
C LYS A 105 19.01 -34.91 -6.88
N TYR A 106 18.35 -34.11 -7.72
CA TYR A 106 17.72 -34.58 -8.96
C TYR A 106 18.19 -33.74 -10.15
N ALA A 107 18.68 -34.41 -11.19
CA ALA A 107 18.95 -33.76 -12.47
C ALA A 107 17.64 -33.59 -13.26
N LEU A 108 17.37 -32.36 -13.71
CA LEU A 108 16.19 -32.02 -14.50
C LEU A 108 16.57 -31.88 -15.97
N LYS A 109 15.76 -32.47 -16.85
CA LYS A 109 15.92 -32.38 -18.31
C LYS A 109 15.52 -31.01 -18.89
N THR A 110 15.07 -30.09 -18.05
CA THR A 110 14.72 -28.72 -18.42
C THR A 110 15.83 -27.74 -18.07
N SER A 111 16.00 -26.73 -18.91
CA SER A 111 17.04 -25.70 -18.80
C SER A 111 16.52 -24.34 -18.31
N SER A 112 15.20 -24.18 -18.14
CA SER A 112 14.56 -22.93 -17.75
C SER A 112 13.41 -23.13 -16.77
N ILE A 113 13.16 -22.10 -15.96
CA ILE A 113 12.02 -22.07 -15.04
C ILE A 113 10.71 -22.12 -15.83
N GLU A 114 10.63 -21.44 -16.97
CA GLU A 114 9.43 -21.46 -17.81
C GLU A 114 9.07 -22.88 -18.27
N ASN A 115 10.04 -23.65 -18.75
CA ASN A 115 9.81 -25.04 -19.18
C ASN A 115 9.49 -25.97 -18.00
N LEU A 116 10.06 -25.72 -16.82
CA LEU A 116 9.68 -26.45 -15.60
C LEU A 116 8.21 -26.19 -15.27
N VAL A 117 7.77 -24.93 -15.27
CA VAL A 117 6.38 -24.55 -14.98
C VAL A 117 5.41 -25.18 -15.98
N ILE A 118 5.74 -25.16 -17.27
CA ILE A 118 4.92 -25.80 -18.31
C ILE A 118 4.78 -27.31 -18.07
N GLY A 119 5.88 -27.99 -17.73
CA GLY A 119 5.84 -29.42 -17.38
C GLY A 119 4.92 -29.69 -16.19
N LEU A 120 5.03 -28.90 -15.13
CA LEU A 120 4.17 -29.02 -13.94
C LEU A 120 2.68 -28.75 -14.26
N MET A 121 2.39 -27.76 -15.11
CA MET A 121 1.03 -27.48 -15.57
C MET A 121 0.46 -28.64 -16.40
N GLY A 122 1.29 -29.31 -17.21
CA GLY A 122 0.91 -30.48 -17.99
C GLY A 122 0.54 -31.70 -17.14
N GLU A 123 1.07 -31.78 -15.91
CA GLU A 123 0.64 -32.74 -14.89
C GLU A 123 -0.63 -32.31 -14.13
N GLY A 124 -1.29 -31.23 -14.58
CA GLY A 124 -2.49 -30.67 -13.94
C GLY A 124 -2.20 -29.88 -12.67
N ALA A 125 -0.93 -29.56 -12.37
CA ALA A 125 -0.58 -28.83 -11.16
C ALA A 125 -0.81 -27.32 -11.30
N GLN A 126 -1.21 -26.69 -10.19
CA GLN A 126 -1.21 -25.24 -10.08
C GLN A 126 0.14 -24.73 -9.54
N VAL A 127 0.65 -23.65 -10.13
CA VAL A 127 1.98 -23.11 -9.87
C VAL A 127 1.91 -21.60 -9.62
N LEU A 128 2.55 -21.16 -8.54
CA LEU A 128 2.85 -19.75 -8.30
C LEU A 128 4.33 -19.50 -8.58
N VAL A 129 4.63 -18.46 -9.36
CA VAL A 129 6.00 -18.06 -9.71
C VAL A 129 6.24 -16.63 -9.25
N PHE A 130 7.10 -16.44 -8.25
CA PHE A 130 7.46 -15.13 -7.73
C PHE A 130 8.65 -14.55 -8.49
N ARG A 131 8.46 -13.34 -9.04
CA ARG A 131 9.51 -12.53 -9.68
C ARG A 131 9.69 -11.19 -8.97
N ALA A 132 10.88 -10.60 -9.03
CA ALA A 132 11.17 -9.35 -8.31
C ALA A 132 10.47 -8.12 -8.87
N THR A 133 10.29 -8.03 -10.20
CA THR A 133 9.77 -6.81 -10.85
C THR A 133 8.56 -7.10 -11.71
N ARG A 134 7.69 -6.10 -11.87
CA ARG A 134 6.49 -6.20 -12.72
C ARG A 134 6.83 -6.56 -14.17
N ARG A 135 7.91 -6.00 -14.70
CA ARG A 135 8.41 -6.35 -16.04
C ARG A 135 8.80 -7.82 -16.14
N MET A 136 9.50 -8.36 -15.13
CA MET A 136 9.84 -9.79 -15.11
C MET A 136 8.59 -10.66 -14.98
N VAL A 137 7.63 -10.24 -14.15
CA VAL A 137 6.33 -10.89 -13.99
C VAL A 137 5.60 -11.00 -15.34
N GLU A 138 5.39 -9.88 -16.04
CA GLU A 138 4.71 -9.87 -17.34
C GLU A 138 5.47 -10.67 -18.41
N THR A 139 6.79 -10.50 -18.47
CA THR A 139 7.61 -11.17 -19.50
C THR A 139 7.70 -12.69 -19.28
N THR A 140 7.80 -13.16 -18.04
CA THR A 140 7.78 -14.59 -17.72
C THR A 140 6.40 -15.20 -18.01
N ALA A 141 5.30 -14.54 -17.63
CA ALA A 141 3.96 -15.02 -17.97
C ALA A 141 3.76 -15.15 -19.49
N LYS A 142 4.19 -14.13 -20.26
CA LYS A 142 4.14 -14.16 -21.74
C LYS A 142 4.98 -15.29 -22.33
N LYS A 143 6.18 -15.57 -21.80
CA LYS A 143 7.04 -16.67 -22.26
C LYS A 143 6.42 -18.04 -22.00
N ILE A 144 5.84 -18.25 -20.82
CA ILE A 144 5.14 -19.48 -20.47
C ILE A 144 3.96 -19.68 -21.43
N ALA A 145 3.07 -18.69 -21.55
CA ALA A 145 1.89 -18.76 -22.42
C ALA A 145 2.23 -18.99 -23.90
N LYS A 146 3.29 -18.35 -24.43
CA LYS A 146 3.73 -18.53 -25.83
C LYS A 146 4.15 -19.95 -26.15
N THR A 147 4.65 -20.69 -25.16
CA THR A 147 5.19 -22.04 -25.35
C THR A 147 4.10 -23.12 -25.21
N ILE A 148 2.95 -22.76 -24.61
CA ILE A 148 1.79 -23.65 -24.47
C ILE A 148 1.02 -23.71 -25.80
N SER A 149 0.83 -24.91 -26.31
CA SER A 149 0.03 -25.20 -27.50
C SER A 149 -1.46 -25.32 -27.14
N GLY A 150 -2.36 -24.80 -28.00
CA GLY A 150 -3.81 -24.88 -27.76
C GLY A 150 -4.32 -23.90 -26.70
N ASP A 151 -5.65 -23.72 -26.64
CA ASP A 151 -6.30 -22.90 -25.62
C ASP A 151 -6.97 -23.84 -24.62
N GLU A 152 -6.67 -23.67 -23.33
CA GLU A 152 -7.14 -24.52 -22.24
C GLU A 152 -8.29 -23.88 -21.43
N ALA A 153 -8.53 -22.57 -21.60
CA ALA A 153 -9.43 -21.80 -20.74
C ALA A 153 -10.12 -20.62 -21.48
N GLU A 154 -10.84 -20.90 -22.58
CA GLU A 154 -11.57 -19.86 -23.33
C GLU A 154 -12.66 -19.19 -22.47
N GLU A 155 -13.35 -19.95 -21.60
CA GLU A 155 -14.38 -19.42 -20.70
C GLU A 155 -13.86 -18.32 -19.76
N VAL A 156 -12.58 -18.41 -19.35
CA VAL A 156 -11.92 -17.38 -18.55
C VAL A 156 -11.70 -16.12 -19.37
N ALA A 157 -11.37 -16.26 -20.66
CA ALA A 157 -11.22 -15.13 -21.56
C ALA A 157 -12.55 -14.39 -21.76
N ASP A 158 -13.67 -15.11 -21.81
CA ASP A 158 -15.00 -14.53 -21.93
C ASP A 158 -15.45 -13.85 -20.63
N GLY A 159 -15.18 -14.47 -19.47
CA GLY A 159 -15.41 -13.85 -18.16
C GLY A 159 -14.64 -12.53 -17.99
N LEU A 160 -13.42 -12.44 -18.54
CA LEU A 160 -12.61 -11.22 -18.52
C LEU A 160 -13.23 -10.06 -19.33
N GLU A 161 -14.04 -10.35 -20.36
CA GLU A 161 -14.75 -9.31 -21.13
C GLU A 161 -15.85 -8.63 -20.31
N LEU A 162 -16.43 -9.37 -19.36
CA LEU A 162 -17.54 -8.89 -18.52
C LEU A 162 -17.08 -7.94 -17.42
N ILE A 163 -15.80 -7.96 -17.04
CA ILE A 163 -15.29 -7.09 -15.97
C ILE A 163 -14.88 -5.72 -16.50
N LYS A 164 -15.19 -4.66 -15.73
CA LYS A 164 -14.85 -3.28 -16.07
C LYS A 164 -13.41 -2.96 -15.70
N ILE A 165 -12.51 -3.09 -16.67
CA ILE A 165 -11.05 -2.86 -16.53
C ILE A 165 -10.51 -2.07 -17.73
N PRO A 166 -9.29 -1.48 -17.65
CA PRO A 166 -8.69 -0.78 -18.78
C PRO A 166 -8.49 -1.68 -20.01
N ARG A 167 -8.74 -1.14 -21.21
CA ARG A 167 -8.67 -1.91 -22.48
C ARG A 167 -7.32 -2.57 -22.72
N TYR A 168 -6.22 -1.88 -22.46
CA TYR A 168 -4.86 -2.41 -22.66
C TYR A 168 -4.56 -3.59 -21.72
N GLU A 169 -5.06 -3.52 -20.49
CA GLU A 169 -4.89 -4.56 -19.45
C GLU A 169 -5.68 -5.81 -19.85
N ARG A 170 -6.93 -5.61 -20.31
CA ARG A 170 -7.78 -6.68 -20.86
C ARG A 170 -7.12 -7.36 -22.04
N ALA A 171 -6.69 -6.59 -23.05
CA ALA A 171 -6.08 -7.13 -24.26
C ALA A 171 -4.83 -7.98 -23.94
N THR A 172 -4.00 -7.52 -23.00
CA THR A 172 -2.80 -8.25 -22.58
C THR A 172 -3.15 -9.56 -21.87
N LEU A 173 -4.13 -9.53 -20.95
CA LEU A 173 -4.50 -10.69 -20.15
C LEU A 173 -5.32 -11.72 -20.94
N ARG A 174 -6.18 -11.31 -21.87
CA ARG A 174 -7.02 -12.20 -22.68
C ARG A 174 -6.19 -13.32 -23.33
N HIS A 175 -5.06 -12.97 -23.95
CA HIS A 175 -4.19 -13.96 -24.58
C HIS A 175 -3.55 -14.94 -23.58
N LEU A 176 -3.22 -14.46 -22.38
CA LEU A 176 -2.57 -15.29 -21.36
C LEU A 176 -3.56 -16.24 -20.69
N VAL A 177 -4.73 -15.73 -20.30
CA VAL A 177 -5.72 -16.53 -19.56
C VAL A 177 -6.27 -17.68 -20.40
N ARG A 178 -6.38 -17.52 -21.73
CA ARG A 178 -6.70 -18.61 -22.67
C ARG A 178 -5.74 -19.80 -22.57
N LYS A 179 -4.48 -19.53 -22.18
CA LYS A 179 -3.43 -20.55 -21.97
C LYS A 179 -3.36 -21.05 -20.52
N GLY A 180 -4.31 -20.68 -19.66
CA GLY A 180 -4.28 -20.99 -18.23
C GLY A 180 -3.18 -20.28 -17.45
N VAL A 181 -2.65 -19.16 -17.98
CA VAL A 181 -1.57 -18.38 -17.37
C VAL A 181 -2.05 -16.96 -17.10
N ALA A 182 -1.69 -16.39 -15.95
CA ALA A 182 -1.88 -14.97 -15.68
C ALA A 182 -0.66 -14.37 -15.00
N PHE A 183 -0.61 -13.04 -14.97
CA PHE A 183 0.32 -12.32 -14.12
C PHE A 183 -0.42 -11.50 -13.07
N HIS A 184 0.18 -11.30 -11.91
CA HIS A 184 -0.43 -10.56 -10.80
C HIS A 184 0.58 -9.64 -10.11
N HIS A 185 0.26 -8.34 -10.04
CA HIS A 185 1.09 -7.37 -9.34
C HIS A 185 0.27 -6.13 -8.94
N ALA A 186 0.82 -5.31 -8.04
CA ALA A 186 0.14 -4.10 -7.53
C ALA A 186 -0.30 -3.08 -8.61
N GLY A 187 0.32 -3.10 -9.80
CA GLY A 187 -0.09 -2.23 -10.92
C GLY A 187 -1.37 -2.64 -11.66
N LEU A 188 -1.94 -3.82 -11.38
CA LEU A 188 -3.20 -4.26 -11.98
C LEU A 188 -4.40 -3.59 -11.32
N HIS A 189 -5.48 -3.42 -12.09
CA HIS A 189 -6.73 -2.92 -11.57
C HIS A 189 -7.30 -3.88 -10.49
N PRO A 190 -7.91 -3.38 -9.40
CA PRO A 190 -8.43 -4.24 -8.32
C PRO A 190 -9.39 -5.33 -8.80
N ALA A 191 -10.27 -5.02 -9.75
CA ALA A 191 -11.18 -6.00 -10.35
C ALA A 191 -10.44 -7.11 -11.12
N THR A 192 -9.33 -6.77 -11.77
CA THR A 192 -8.48 -7.74 -12.48
C THR A 192 -7.80 -8.70 -11.51
N LYS A 193 -7.24 -8.17 -10.42
CA LYS A 193 -6.60 -8.99 -9.38
C LYS A 193 -7.57 -10.00 -8.80
N LYS A 194 -8.78 -9.53 -8.43
CA LYS A 194 -9.86 -10.39 -7.94
C LYS A 194 -10.25 -11.48 -8.95
N PHE A 195 -10.45 -11.10 -10.21
CA PHE A 195 -10.78 -12.05 -11.27
C PHE A 195 -9.73 -13.16 -11.41
N ILE A 196 -8.44 -12.79 -11.47
CA ILE A 196 -7.33 -13.75 -11.57
C ILE A 196 -7.27 -14.66 -10.33
N GLU A 197 -7.45 -14.10 -9.13
CA GLU A 197 -7.47 -14.85 -7.87
C GLU A 197 -8.60 -15.88 -7.81
N ASP A 198 -9.80 -15.49 -8.23
CA ASP A 198 -10.99 -16.33 -8.23
C ASP A 198 -10.86 -17.45 -9.29
N SER A 199 -10.49 -17.12 -10.53
CA SER A 199 -10.27 -18.12 -11.58
C SER A 199 -9.10 -19.09 -11.29
N PHE A 200 -8.10 -18.66 -10.54
CA PHE A 200 -7.05 -19.58 -10.05
C PHE A 200 -7.58 -20.49 -8.95
N ARG A 201 -8.38 -19.99 -8.00
CA ARG A 201 -8.97 -20.85 -6.96
C ARG A 201 -9.89 -21.93 -7.54
N GLU A 202 -10.58 -21.62 -8.64
CA GLU A 202 -11.43 -22.55 -9.39
C GLU A 202 -10.63 -23.53 -10.28
N GLY A 203 -9.31 -23.37 -10.38
CA GLY A 203 -8.44 -24.24 -11.18
C GLY A 203 -8.43 -23.94 -12.68
N LEU A 204 -9.15 -22.90 -13.13
CA LEU A 204 -9.22 -22.47 -14.53
C LEU A 204 -7.92 -21.82 -14.98
N ILE A 205 -7.29 -21.05 -14.08
CA ILE A 205 -5.91 -20.59 -14.24
C ILE A 205 -5.00 -21.56 -13.46
N ARG A 206 -3.98 -22.09 -14.12
CA ARG A 206 -3.02 -23.03 -13.52
C ARG A 206 -1.69 -22.38 -13.15
N CYS A 207 -1.33 -21.26 -13.77
CA CYS A 207 -0.10 -20.55 -13.43
C CYS A 207 -0.34 -19.06 -13.18
N ILE A 208 0.14 -18.57 -12.05
CA ILE A 208 0.24 -17.14 -11.80
C ILE A 208 1.69 -16.76 -11.56
N VAL A 209 2.18 -15.85 -12.40
CA VAL A 209 3.45 -15.17 -12.17
C VAL A 209 3.18 -13.89 -11.39
N CYS A 210 3.76 -13.71 -10.22
CA CYS A 210 3.44 -12.59 -9.33
C CYS A 210 4.67 -11.89 -8.74
N THR A 211 4.50 -10.65 -8.29
CA THR A 211 5.58 -9.91 -7.62
C THR A 211 5.80 -10.42 -6.20
N SER A 212 7.05 -10.43 -5.73
CA SER A 212 7.46 -10.79 -4.36
C SER A 212 7.09 -9.74 -3.28
N THR A 213 6.12 -8.87 -3.51
CA THR A 213 5.73 -7.85 -2.52
C THR A 213 4.67 -8.41 -1.57
N LEU A 214 5.04 -8.61 -0.30
CA LEU A 214 4.21 -9.16 0.77
C LEU A 214 2.87 -8.43 0.97
N GLY A 215 2.85 -7.10 0.79
CA GLY A 215 1.69 -6.25 1.09
C GLY A 215 0.53 -6.29 0.08
N ALA A 216 0.66 -7.02 -1.04
CA ALA A 216 -0.38 -7.12 -2.08
C ALA A 216 -0.72 -8.58 -2.43
N GLY A 217 -0.33 -9.51 -1.56
CA GLY A 217 -0.17 -10.93 -1.88
C GLY A 217 -1.45 -11.63 -2.34
N ILE A 218 -1.28 -12.48 -3.34
CA ILE A 218 -2.28 -13.45 -3.78
C ILE A 218 -2.54 -14.46 -2.64
N ASN A 219 -3.72 -14.41 -2.02
CA ASN A 219 -4.03 -15.29 -0.88
C ASN A 219 -4.54 -16.69 -1.28
N THR A 220 -4.01 -17.25 -2.37
CA THR A 220 -4.46 -18.54 -2.89
C THR A 220 -3.31 -19.55 -2.87
N PRO A 221 -3.49 -20.72 -2.23
CA PRO A 221 -2.46 -21.76 -2.22
C PRO A 221 -2.31 -22.42 -3.60
N SER A 222 -1.17 -23.03 -3.86
CA SER A 222 -0.86 -23.77 -5.10
C SER A 222 -0.10 -25.04 -4.79
N LYS A 223 -0.09 -26.05 -5.67
CA LYS A 223 0.70 -27.26 -5.44
C LYS A 223 2.20 -26.95 -5.41
N TYR A 224 2.65 -26.10 -6.34
CA TYR A 224 4.03 -25.65 -6.43
C TYR A 224 4.15 -24.14 -6.25
N VAL A 225 5.18 -23.71 -5.52
CA VAL A 225 5.61 -22.31 -5.45
C VAL A 225 7.07 -22.24 -5.87
N ILE A 226 7.41 -21.27 -6.72
CA ILE A 226 8.78 -21.04 -7.20
C ILE A 226 9.17 -19.59 -6.93
N VAL A 227 10.18 -19.34 -6.10
CA VAL A 227 10.75 -18.02 -5.85
C VAL A 227 11.98 -17.83 -6.71
N CYS A 228 11.91 -16.96 -7.71
CA CYS A 228 12.97 -16.83 -8.72
C CYS A 228 13.98 -15.72 -8.48
N ASP A 229 13.69 -14.81 -7.55
CA ASP A 229 14.47 -13.61 -7.28
C ASP A 229 14.56 -13.46 -5.77
N LEU A 230 15.78 -13.41 -5.23
CA LEU A 230 16.07 -13.31 -3.79
C LEU A 230 16.54 -11.92 -3.36
N ILE A 231 16.93 -11.06 -4.31
CA ILE A 231 17.49 -9.73 -4.01
C ILE A 231 16.41 -8.66 -4.20
N ARG A 232 16.17 -7.86 -3.15
CA ARG A 232 15.42 -6.61 -3.22
C ARG A 232 16.35 -5.48 -3.63
N ARG A 233 16.01 -4.81 -4.71
CA ARG A 233 16.73 -3.63 -5.19
C ARG A 233 15.95 -2.38 -4.79
N GLY A 234 16.47 -1.62 -3.84
CA GLY A 234 16.09 -0.25 -3.55
C GLY A 234 16.79 0.74 -4.49
N LEU A 235 16.59 2.03 -4.25
CA LEU A 235 17.26 3.09 -5.02
C LEU A 235 18.79 3.02 -4.90
N ASN A 236 19.30 2.71 -3.71
CA ASN A 236 20.74 2.65 -3.40
C ASN A 236 21.16 1.38 -2.64
N SER A 237 20.29 0.38 -2.52
CA SER A 237 20.59 -0.86 -1.78
C SER A 237 20.15 -2.09 -2.59
N ALA A 238 20.92 -3.17 -2.48
CA ALA A 238 20.58 -4.46 -3.04
C ALA A 238 20.76 -5.49 -1.92
N GLU A 239 19.68 -5.82 -1.24
CA GLU A 239 19.70 -6.68 -0.05
C GLU A 239 18.94 -7.98 -0.32
N PRO A 240 19.47 -9.13 0.11
CA PRO A 240 18.70 -10.36 0.09
C PRO A 240 17.44 -10.22 0.94
N MET A 241 16.33 -10.82 0.49
CA MET A 241 15.14 -10.96 1.30
C MET A 241 15.46 -11.71 2.61
N SER A 242 14.67 -11.41 3.63
CA SER A 242 14.73 -12.19 4.86
C SER A 242 14.14 -13.58 4.62
N ARG A 243 14.55 -14.56 5.44
CA ARG A 243 13.99 -15.90 5.47
C ARG A 243 12.51 -15.88 5.80
N ILE A 244 12.06 -15.09 6.76
CA ILE A 244 10.62 -14.91 7.06
C ILE A 244 9.86 -14.55 5.77
N GLU A 245 10.40 -13.63 4.96
CA GLU A 245 9.76 -13.21 3.72
C GLU A 245 9.72 -14.33 2.66
N VAL A 246 10.82 -15.08 2.52
CA VAL A 246 10.88 -16.22 1.62
C VAL A 246 9.92 -17.34 2.07
N GLU A 247 9.86 -17.62 3.36
CA GLU A 247 8.96 -18.62 3.93
C GLU A 247 7.49 -18.24 3.75
N GLN A 248 7.14 -16.96 3.78
CA GLN A 248 5.78 -16.50 3.44
C GLN A 248 5.40 -16.78 1.98
N PHE A 249 6.36 -16.86 1.05
CA PHE A 249 6.08 -17.35 -0.30
C PHE A 249 5.94 -18.87 -0.32
N LEU A 250 6.94 -19.59 0.18
CA LEU A 250 6.98 -21.05 0.14
C LEU A 250 5.83 -21.69 0.94
N GLY A 251 5.35 -21.02 1.98
CA GLY A 251 4.20 -21.41 2.80
C GLY A 251 2.90 -21.54 2.00
N ARG A 252 2.80 -20.87 0.84
CA ARG A 252 1.64 -20.98 -0.07
C ARG A 252 1.60 -22.29 -0.85
N ALA A 253 2.65 -23.11 -0.78
CA ALA A 253 2.66 -24.40 -1.43
C ALA A 253 1.87 -25.44 -0.61
N GLY A 254 1.03 -26.21 -1.30
CA GLY A 254 0.11 -27.22 -0.77
C GLY A 254 -1.32 -26.67 -0.61
N ARG A 255 -2.28 -27.15 -1.42
CA ARG A 255 -3.70 -26.80 -1.33
C ARG A 255 -4.43 -27.73 -0.35
N PRO A 256 -4.96 -27.23 0.77
CA PRO A 256 -5.73 -28.04 1.72
C PRO A 256 -6.91 -28.73 1.03
N GLY A 257 -7.07 -30.04 1.27
CA GLY A 257 -8.13 -30.85 0.66
C GLY A 257 -7.86 -31.33 -0.77
N TYR A 258 -6.81 -30.85 -1.45
CA TYR A 258 -6.48 -31.26 -2.82
C TYR A 258 -5.11 -31.93 -2.93
N ASP A 259 -4.09 -31.36 -2.29
CA ASP A 259 -2.72 -31.85 -2.39
C ASP A 259 -2.33 -32.64 -1.13
N LYS A 260 -1.63 -33.76 -1.33
CA LYS A 260 -1.02 -34.52 -0.21
C LYS A 260 0.25 -33.86 0.31
N ILE A 261 0.98 -33.16 -0.57
CA ILE A 261 2.25 -32.49 -0.27
C ILE A 261 2.33 -31.23 -1.15
N GLY A 262 2.75 -30.12 -0.56
CA GLY A 262 3.13 -28.89 -1.26
C GLY A 262 4.64 -28.84 -1.52
N VAL A 263 5.06 -28.23 -2.63
CA VAL A 263 6.48 -28.10 -2.98
C VAL A 263 6.87 -26.64 -3.17
N GLY A 264 7.77 -26.15 -2.31
CA GLY A 264 8.34 -24.80 -2.38
C GLY A 264 9.77 -24.82 -2.92
N LEU A 265 10.02 -24.11 -4.02
CA LEU A 265 11.30 -24.11 -4.72
C LEU A 265 11.91 -22.71 -4.74
N ILE A 266 13.21 -22.61 -4.50
CA ILE A 266 13.98 -21.36 -4.64
C ILE A 266 14.92 -21.51 -5.84
N TYR A 267 14.90 -20.58 -6.79
CA TYR A 267 15.85 -20.58 -7.90
C TYR A 267 17.13 -19.83 -7.50
N ALA A 268 18.22 -20.56 -7.33
CA ALA A 268 19.56 -20.05 -7.02
C ALA A 268 20.22 -19.44 -8.25
N LYS A 269 19.78 -18.24 -8.63
CA LYS A 269 20.46 -17.42 -9.65
C LYS A 269 21.25 -16.25 -9.06
N ASP A 270 20.84 -15.78 -7.88
CA ASP A 270 21.34 -14.54 -7.27
C ASP A 270 22.51 -14.79 -6.32
N MET A 271 22.69 -16.04 -5.87
CA MET A 271 23.77 -16.49 -4.99
C MET A 271 24.01 -18.00 -5.18
N PRO A 272 25.17 -18.55 -4.77
CA PRO A 272 25.46 -19.97 -4.88
C PRO A 272 24.39 -20.86 -4.22
N PRO A 273 24.05 -22.03 -4.78
CA PRO A 273 23.03 -22.92 -4.23
C PRO A 273 23.27 -23.30 -2.77
N GLU A 274 24.54 -23.53 -2.39
CA GLU A 274 24.93 -23.87 -1.02
C GLU A 274 24.60 -22.73 -0.04
N GLU A 275 24.77 -21.48 -0.47
CA GLU A 275 24.41 -20.30 0.31
C GLU A 275 22.89 -20.14 0.43
N VAL A 276 22.13 -20.42 -0.63
CA VAL A 276 20.66 -20.43 -0.59
C VAL A 276 20.17 -21.47 0.41
N VAL A 277 20.71 -22.69 0.37
CA VAL A 277 20.37 -23.76 1.33
C VAL A 277 20.67 -23.30 2.75
N ARG A 278 21.89 -22.82 3.01
CA ARG A 278 22.31 -22.36 4.34
C ARG A 278 21.39 -21.25 4.87
N ARG A 279 21.07 -20.25 4.05
CA ARG A 279 20.31 -19.07 4.48
C ARG A 279 18.81 -19.36 4.66
N TYR A 280 18.20 -20.07 3.72
CA TYR A 280 16.72 -20.16 3.66
C TYR A 280 16.17 -21.53 4.06
N LEU A 281 16.92 -22.61 3.88
CA LEU A 281 16.47 -23.95 4.26
C LEU A 281 16.96 -24.33 5.66
N SER A 282 18.25 -24.11 5.95
CA SER A 282 18.90 -24.57 7.18
C SER A 282 19.09 -23.50 8.26
N GLY A 283 19.00 -22.21 7.92
CA GLY A 283 19.15 -21.11 8.88
C GLY A 283 18.06 -21.11 9.95
N GLY A 284 18.21 -20.32 11.02
CA GLY A 284 17.11 -19.97 11.92
C GLY A 284 16.25 -18.83 11.32
N PRO A 285 15.00 -18.67 11.75
CA PRO A 285 14.20 -17.48 11.41
C PRO A 285 14.84 -16.21 12.00
N GLU A 286 14.66 -15.05 11.35
CA GLU A 286 15.22 -13.79 11.85
C GLU A 286 14.50 -13.27 13.09
N GLU A 287 15.24 -12.56 13.95
CA GLU A 287 14.66 -11.86 15.09
C GLU A 287 13.89 -10.61 14.65
N ILE A 288 12.74 -10.37 15.29
CA ILE A 288 11.97 -9.14 15.13
C ILE A 288 12.63 -8.03 15.93
N ARG A 289 12.92 -6.91 15.26
CA ARG A 289 13.43 -5.68 15.89
C ARG A 289 12.41 -4.56 15.75
N SER A 290 12.22 -3.78 16.81
CA SER A 290 11.32 -2.64 16.81
C SER A 290 11.79 -1.55 15.82
N PRO A 291 10.93 -1.08 14.90
CA PRO A 291 11.22 0.06 14.03
C PRO A 291 10.86 1.41 14.68
N LEU A 292 10.30 1.42 15.90
CA LEU A 292 9.70 2.60 16.51
C LEU A 292 10.68 3.77 16.67
N GLY A 293 11.98 3.49 16.81
CA GLY A 293 13.01 4.52 16.87
C GLY A 293 13.04 5.45 15.65
N GLU A 294 12.73 4.94 14.45
CA GLU A 294 12.70 5.75 13.21
C GLU A 294 11.42 6.60 13.14
N ASP A 295 10.30 6.15 13.72
CA ASP A 295 8.97 6.80 13.63
C ASP A 295 8.49 7.45 14.95
N MET A 296 9.40 7.62 15.91
CA MET A 296 9.07 8.03 17.29
C MET A 296 8.31 9.37 17.37
N TYR A 297 8.59 10.34 16.50
CA TYR A 297 7.86 11.62 16.52
C TYR A 297 6.38 11.47 16.17
N HIS A 298 6.07 10.62 15.19
CA HIS A 298 4.71 10.33 14.78
C HIS A 298 3.97 9.54 15.87
N PHE A 299 4.65 8.56 16.50
CA PHE A 299 4.14 7.83 17.65
C PHE A 299 3.80 8.77 18.83
N LEU A 300 4.75 9.59 19.29
CA LEU A 300 4.55 10.48 20.45
C LEU A 300 3.40 11.47 20.22
N LEU A 301 3.33 12.08 19.05
CA LEU A 301 2.25 13.01 18.72
C LEU A 301 0.88 12.30 18.70
N GLY A 302 0.85 11.05 18.22
CA GLY A 302 -0.32 10.18 18.31
C GLY A 302 -0.78 9.97 19.75
N LYS A 303 0.12 9.55 20.66
CA LYS A 303 -0.20 9.29 22.08
C LYS A 303 -0.63 10.56 22.83
N LEU A 304 -0.12 11.72 22.42
CA LEU A 304 -0.45 13.02 23.00
C LEU A 304 -1.70 13.69 22.39
N SER A 305 -2.42 12.99 21.50
CA SER A 305 -3.75 13.46 21.06
C SER A 305 -4.73 13.54 22.24
N ALA A 306 -4.54 12.68 23.24
CA ALA A 306 -5.15 12.78 24.56
C ALA A 306 -4.23 13.54 25.52
N ARG A 307 -4.81 14.32 26.44
CA ARG A 307 -4.07 14.99 27.52
C ARG A 307 -3.74 13.99 28.63
N ARG A 308 -2.47 13.96 29.07
CA ARG A 308 -1.95 12.92 29.96
C ARG A 308 -0.86 13.44 30.89
N ARG A 309 -0.54 12.69 31.94
CA ARG A 309 0.67 12.95 32.73
C ARG A 309 1.90 12.36 32.04
N ARG A 310 3.08 12.95 32.26
CA ARG A 310 4.36 12.37 31.78
C ARG A 310 4.54 10.91 32.20
N SER A 311 4.18 10.58 33.44
CA SER A 311 4.26 9.21 33.97
C SER A 311 3.40 8.22 33.19
N GLU A 312 2.22 8.64 32.71
CA GLU A 312 1.34 7.79 31.89
C GLU A 312 1.94 7.57 30.49
N LEU A 313 2.49 8.61 29.88
CA LEU A 313 3.19 8.48 28.60
C LEU A 313 4.40 7.54 28.73
N PHE A 314 5.20 7.69 29.77
CA PHE A 314 6.35 6.81 30.03
C PHE A 314 5.93 5.38 30.37
N SER A 315 4.78 5.18 31.00
CA SER A 315 4.20 3.84 31.19
C SER A 315 3.90 3.17 29.86
N ILE A 316 3.30 3.88 28.89
CA ILE A 316 3.09 3.36 27.54
C ILE A 316 4.39 3.06 26.83
N VAL A 317 5.33 4.01 26.87
CA VAL A 317 6.65 3.81 26.24
C VAL A 317 7.32 2.57 26.84
N GLY A 318 7.26 2.39 28.16
CA GLY A 318 7.80 1.21 28.84
C GLY A 318 7.13 -0.12 28.44
N ARG A 319 5.92 -0.07 27.87
CA ARG A 319 5.21 -1.22 27.31
C ARG A 319 5.50 -1.46 25.83
N THR A 320 6.39 -0.69 25.21
CA THR A 320 6.78 -0.89 23.80
C THR A 320 7.88 -1.94 23.66
N LEU A 321 7.92 -2.63 22.51
CA LEU A 321 9.03 -3.55 22.19
C LEU A 321 10.36 -2.78 22.11
N TYR A 322 10.32 -1.54 21.61
CA TYR A 322 11.44 -0.62 21.59
C TYR A 322 12.05 -0.42 22.97
N ALA A 323 11.25 -0.18 24.00
CA ALA A 323 11.76 -0.02 25.37
C ALA A 323 12.34 -1.32 25.93
N LYS A 324 11.77 -2.47 25.57
CA LYS A 324 12.33 -3.78 25.93
C LYS A 324 13.70 -4.01 25.28
N GLN A 325 13.85 -3.60 24.03
CA GLN A 325 15.08 -3.79 23.24
C GLN A 325 16.11 -2.65 23.41
N ASN A 326 15.74 -1.53 24.05
CA ASN A 326 16.59 -0.36 24.22
C ASN A 326 16.45 0.25 25.61
N SER A 327 17.48 0.05 26.45
CA SER A 327 17.55 0.59 27.82
C SER A 327 17.53 2.12 27.91
N GLY A 328 17.85 2.83 26.81
CA GLY A 328 17.81 4.29 26.72
C GLY A 328 16.48 4.87 26.22
N ALA A 329 15.42 4.05 26.07
CA ALA A 329 14.18 4.48 25.41
C ALA A 329 13.51 5.70 26.04
N ILE A 330 13.44 5.77 27.38
CA ILE A 330 12.83 6.90 28.09
C ILE A 330 13.60 8.20 27.84
N ALA A 331 14.94 8.14 27.85
CA ALA A 331 15.77 9.31 27.57
C ALA A 331 15.65 9.78 26.11
N ASP A 332 15.53 8.86 25.14
CA ASP A 332 15.25 9.23 23.75
C ASP A 332 13.89 9.92 23.61
N VAL A 333 12.85 9.38 24.26
CA VAL A 333 11.51 9.97 24.25
C VAL A 333 11.52 11.38 24.85
N ASP A 334 12.11 11.58 26.02
CA ASP A 334 12.14 12.89 26.68
C ASP A 334 12.84 13.94 25.79
N ARG A 335 13.97 13.58 25.17
CA ARG A 335 14.67 14.42 24.19
C ARG A 335 13.78 14.81 23.01
N ARG A 336 13.03 13.85 22.44
CA ARG A 336 12.13 14.09 21.28
C ARG A 336 10.89 14.87 21.65
N LEU A 337 10.36 14.70 22.87
CA LEU A 337 9.29 15.55 23.40
C LEU A 337 9.75 17.01 23.47
N GLY A 338 10.98 17.26 23.94
CA GLY A 338 11.57 18.60 23.92
C GLY A 338 11.60 19.23 22.51
N VAL A 339 11.86 18.43 21.48
CA VAL A 339 11.77 18.88 20.08
C VAL A 339 10.33 19.24 19.72
N LEU A 340 9.35 18.37 19.98
CA LEU A 340 7.93 18.63 19.66
C LEU A 340 7.39 19.88 20.38
N ILE A 341 7.83 20.13 21.62
CA ILE A 341 7.49 21.33 22.38
C ILE A 341 8.10 22.57 21.73
N ARG A 342 9.40 22.54 21.38
CA ARG A 342 10.06 23.67 20.70
C ARG A 342 9.42 24.03 19.37
N TYR A 343 8.91 23.05 18.64
CA TYR A 343 8.19 23.26 17.37
C TYR A 343 6.70 23.62 17.56
N GLY A 344 6.22 23.73 18.80
CA GLY A 344 4.84 24.12 19.10
C GLY A 344 3.79 23.06 18.75
N LEU A 345 4.20 21.80 18.58
CA LEU A 345 3.29 20.68 18.31
C LEU A 345 2.75 20.06 19.59
N VAL A 346 3.48 20.22 20.69
CA VAL A 346 3.12 19.73 22.02
C VAL A 346 3.27 20.88 23.01
N ARG A 347 2.43 20.89 24.04
CA ARG A 347 2.53 21.80 25.18
C ARG A 347 2.59 21.00 26.47
N GLU A 348 3.22 21.59 27.46
CA GLU A 348 3.29 21.05 28.80
C GLU A 348 2.95 22.13 29.82
N ASP A 349 2.03 21.81 30.74
CA ASP A 349 1.60 22.70 31.80
C ASP A 349 1.22 21.90 33.05
N GLY A 350 1.74 22.30 34.22
CA GLY A 350 1.42 21.65 35.51
C GLY A 350 1.66 20.13 35.55
N GLY A 351 2.68 19.63 34.84
CA GLY A 351 2.99 18.19 34.73
C GLY A 351 2.07 17.40 33.77
N TRP A 352 1.13 18.09 33.12
CA TRP A 352 0.32 17.54 32.03
C TRP A 352 0.97 17.88 30.70
N ILE A 353 0.94 16.91 29.80
CA ILE A 353 1.44 17.03 28.43
C ILE A 353 0.33 16.67 27.45
N GLU A 354 0.21 17.45 26.38
CA GLU A 354 -0.77 17.22 25.31
C GLU A 354 -0.31 17.87 24.00
N ALA A 355 -0.83 17.37 22.88
CA ALA A 355 -0.64 18.02 21.60
C ALA A 355 -1.38 19.37 21.56
N THR A 356 -0.78 20.37 20.90
CA THR A 356 -1.48 21.63 20.56
C THR A 356 -2.57 21.35 19.52
N ASP A 357 -3.43 22.31 19.20
CA ASP A 357 -4.46 22.10 18.17
C ASP A 357 -3.84 21.71 16.81
N LEU A 358 -2.69 22.29 16.46
CA LEU A 358 -1.92 21.92 15.29
C LEU A 358 -1.37 20.49 15.40
N GLY A 359 -0.70 20.17 16.51
CA GLY A 359 -0.14 18.84 16.74
C GLY A 359 -1.19 17.73 16.75
N ARG A 360 -2.33 17.98 17.40
CA ARG A 360 -3.48 17.09 17.46
C ARG A 360 -4.04 16.87 16.06
N ARG A 361 -4.15 17.92 15.24
CA ARG A 361 -4.64 17.78 13.86
C ARG A 361 -3.68 16.95 13.01
N ILE A 362 -2.37 17.18 13.12
CA ILE A 362 -1.34 16.38 12.43
C ILE A 362 -1.48 14.90 12.79
N ALA A 363 -1.62 14.57 14.09
CA ALA A 363 -1.81 13.19 14.55
C ALA A 363 -3.10 12.56 14.00
N GLN A 364 -4.22 13.29 14.03
CA GLN A 364 -5.52 12.83 13.54
C GLN A 364 -5.58 12.63 12.02
N LEU A 365 -4.82 13.44 11.28
CA LEU A 365 -4.65 13.29 9.82
C LEU A 365 -3.73 12.11 9.46
N TYR A 366 -3.06 11.53 10.45
CA TYR A 366 -2.13 10.41 10.30
C TYR A 366 -0.93 10.72 9.39
N ILE A 367 -0.54 11.99 9.30
CA ILE A 367 0.65 12.44 8.55
C ILE A 367 1.85 12.53 9.48
N ARG A 368 3.06 12.33 8.94
CA ARG A 368 4.31 12.51 9.69
C ARG A 368 4.56 14.00 9.97
N PRO A 369 5.16 14.35 11.13
CA PRO A 369 5.53 15.74 11.42
C PRO A 369 6.42 16.40 10.36
N SER A 370 7.29 15.63 9.69
CA SER A 370 8.11 16.09 8.56
C SER A 370 7.27 16.49 7.34
N THR A 371 6.28 15.68 6.98
CA THR A 371 5.28 16.01 5.95
C THR A 371 4.48 17.26 6.32
N ALA A 372 4.02 17.34 7.57
CA ALA A 372 3.28 18.50 8.06
C ALA A 372 4.11 19.80 7.99
N ALA A 373 5.42 19.74 8.27
CA ALA A 373 6.32 20.88 8.13
C ALA A 373 6.37 21.42 6.70
N VAL A 374 6.38 20.54 5.68
CA VAL A 374 6.28 20.94 4.26
C VAL A 374 4.92 21.57 3.97
N MET A 375 3.82 20.97 4.45
CA MET A 375 2.47 21.53 4.27
C MET A 375 2.32 22.92 4.91
N ILE A 376 2.87 23.15 6.09
CA ILE A 376 2.86 24.46 6.75
C ILE A 376 3.59 25.51 5.91
N ARG A 377 4.69 25.15 5.25
CA ARG A 377 5.41 26.06 4.33
C ARG A 377 4.57 26.39 3.09
N ILE A 378 3.90 25.39 2.50
CA ILE A 378 2.95 25.58 1.39
C ILE A 378 1.84 26.55 1.80
N ILE A 379 1.26 26.33 2.99
CA ILE A 379 0.19 27.17 3.55
C ILE A 379 0.68 28.58 3.82
N ARG A 380 1.91 28.79 4.31
CA ARG A 380 2.42 30.15 4.56
C ARG A 380 2.74 30.92 3.29
N SER A 381 3.23 30.22 2.26
CA SER A 381 3.63 30.82 0.99
C SER A 381 2.43 31.39 0.21
N GLN A 382 1.29 30.68 0.18
CA GLN A 382 0.08 31.05 -0.57
C GLN A 382 0.25 31.28 -2.09
N SER A 383 1.47 31.35 -2.63
CA SER A 383 1.73 31.67 -4.04
C SER A 383 1.84 30.45 -4.96
N LEU A 384 2.10 29.26 -4.40
CA LEU A 384 2.34 28.06 -5.20
C LEU A 384 1.13 27.62 -6.03
N SER A 385 1.39 27.19 -7.26
CA SER A 385 0.43 26.57 -8.17
C SER A 385 0.07 25.13 -7.75
N PRO A 386 -1.06 24.56 -8.23
CA PRO A 386 -1.39 23.16 -7.99
C PRO A 386 -0.28 22.17 -8.35
N THR A 387 0.40 22.37 -9.48
CA THR A 387 1.51 21.52 -9.92
C THR A 387 2.67 21.55 -8.93
N GLU A 388 3.08 22.73 -8.45
CA GLU A 388 4.16 22.88 -7.47
C GLU A 388 3.77 22.28 -6.10
N ILE A 389 2.50 22.41 -5.71
CA ILE A 389 1.97 21.76 -4.50
C ILE A 389 2.04 20.24 -4.64
N PHE A 390 1.58 19.67 -5.75
CA PHE A 390 1.68 18.23 -5.99
C PHE A 390 3.13 17.74 -6.00
N TYR A 391 4.06 18.53 -6.55
CA TYR A 391 5.49 18.23 -6.53
C TYR A 391 6.00 18.11 -5.10
N LEU A 392 5.79 19.15 -4.28
CA LEU A 392 6.24 19.17 -2.89
C LEU A 392 5.62 18.04 -2.07
N LEU A 393 4.32 17.80 -2.21
CA LEU A 393 3.62 16.69 -1.53
C LEU A 393 4.19 15.33 -1.94
N SER A 394 4.53 15.14 -3.22
CA SER A 394 5.14 13.91 -3.73
C SER A 394 6.58 13.69 -3.24
N CYS A 395 7.26 14.75 -2.82
CA CYS A 395 8.60 14.69 -2.20
C CYS A 395 8.57 14.38 -0.69
N THR A 396 7.41 14.50 -0.04
CA THR A 396 7.29 14.20 1.40
C THR A 396 7.41 12.70 1.68
N GLU A 397 7.67 12.34 2.94
CA GLU A 397 7.76 10.94 3.37
C GLU A 397 6.45 10.17 3.21
N ASP A 398 5.31 10.85 3.31
CA ASP A 398 3.98 10.28 3.07
C ASP A 398 3.55 10.38 1.60
N GLY A 399 4.37 11.04 0.77
CA GLY A 399 4.17 11.22 -0.65
C GLY A 399 4.32 9.93 -1.44
N ARG A 400 3.50 9.77 -2.50
CA ARG A 400 3.61 8.64 -3.43
C ARG A 400 4.10 9.12 -4.78
N ARG A 401 5.25 8.60 -5.22
CA ARG A 401 5.84 8.92 -6.52
C ARG A 401 5.43 7.89 -7.57
N ALA A 402 5.09 8.37 -8.77
CA ALA A 402 4.94 7.59 -9.98
C ALA A 402 6.32 7.36 -10.64
N TYR A 403 6.47 6.20 -11.28
CA TYR A 403 7.67 5.84 -12.04
C TYR A 403 7.24 5.34 -13.43
N PRO A 404 7.22 6.22 -14.46
CA PRO A 404 6.89 5.83 -15.83
C PRO A 404 7.87 4.77 -16.37
N ARG A 405 7.42 3.95 -17.34
CA ARG A 405 8.21 2.83 -17.90
C ARG A 405 9.40 3.29 -18.74
N ASP A 406 9.24 4.35 -19.53
CA ASP A 406 10.33 5.08 -20.19
C ASP A 406 10.32 6.52 -19.69
N PHE A 407 11.45 6.96 -19.15
CA PHE A 407 11.64 8.26 -18.50
C PHE A 407 12.18 9.26 -19.52
N ASP A 408 11.31 10.02 -20.19
CA ASP A 408 11.71 11.03 -21.18
C ASP A 408 11.06 12.41 -20.96
N VAL A 409 10.80 12.77 -19.71
CA VAL A 409 10.45 14.15 -19.31
C VAL A 409 11.57 14.71 -18.43
N SER A 410 12.18 15.78 -18.91
CA SER A 410 13.07 16.62 -18.11
C SER A 410 12.25 17.51 -17.19
N VAL A 411 12.77 17.74 -15.97
CA VAL A 411 12.27 18.83 -15.14
C VAL A 411 12.69 20.11 -15.84
N PRO A 412 11.78 21.07 -16.13
CA PRO A 412 12.14 22.33 -16.75
C PRO A 412 13.22 23.05 -15.93
N GLU A 413 14.16 23.69 -16.63
CA GLU A 413 15.18 24.52 -15.98
C GLU A 413 14.50 25.65 -15.19
N GLY A 414 14.93 25.87 -13.95
CA GLY A 414 14.35 26.88 -13.06
C GLY A 414 13.09 26.45 -12.30
N PHE A 415 12.51 25.26 -12.55
CA PHE A 415 11.28 24.83 -11.87
C PHE A 415 11.45 24.64 -10.37
N VAL A 416 12.56 24.06 -9.92
CA VAL A 416 12.78 23.84 -8.48
C VAL A 416 13.25 25.13 -7.81
N GLU A 417 14.00 25.95 -8.54
CA GLU A 417 14.44 27.26 -8.13
C GLU A 417 13.25 28.20 -7.89
N SER A 418 12.22 28.19 -8.75
CA SER A 418 11.01 29.00 -8.56
C SER A 418 10.22 28.59 -7.31
N ILE A 419 10.16 27.29 -7.02
CA ILE A 419 9.55 26.78 -5.78
C ILE A 419 10.37 27.23 -4.58
N SER A 420 11.69 27.07 -4.62
CA SER A 420 12.57 27.50 -3.53
C SER A 420 12.42 28.99 -3.22
N MET A 421 12.39 29.85 -4.25
CA MET A 421 12.13 31.29 -4.10
C MET A 421 10.77 31.56 -3.46
N SER A 422 9.71 30.85 -3.90
CA SER A 422 8.36 30.97 -3.33
C SER A 422 8.26 30.50 -1.88
N LEU A 423 9.21 29.68 -1.43
CA LEU A 423 9.35 29.20 -0.05
C LEU A 423 10.39 29.99 0.77
N GLY A 424 10.88 31.12 0.26
CA GLY A 424 11.83 31.98 0.97
C GLY A 424 13.30 31.52 0.87
N GLY A 425 13.68 30.89 -0.23
CA GLY A 425 15.05 30.42 -0.48
C GLY A 425 15.41 29.13 0.26
N LEU A 426 14.42 28.35 0.68
CA LEU A 426 14.63 27.07 1.35
C LEU A 426 15.06 25.99 0.35
N ASP A 427 15.96 25.11 0.78
CA ASP A 427 16.38 23.95 -0.01
C ASP A 427 15.18 23.07 -0.34
N THR A 428 15.02 22.77 -1.63
CA THR A 428 13.88 22.03 -2.18
C THR A 428 14.40 20.77 -2.88
N PRO A 429 13.93 19.57 -2.50
CA PRO A 429 14.47 18.33 -3.05
C PRO A 429 14.33 18.25 -4.56
N GLN A 430 15.43 17.99 -5.27
CA GLN A 430 15.43 17.72 -6.70
C GLN A 430 14.93 16.30 -6.97
N SER A 431 13.70 16.15 -7.48
CA SER A 431 13.14 14.83 -7.80
C SER A 431 12.37 14.79 -9.12
N ARG A 432 12.95 14.12 -10.13
CA ARG A 432 12.28 13.89 -11.41
C ARG A 432 10.97 13.13 -11.22
N SER A 433 10.96 12.02 -10.47
CA SER A 433 9.75 11.21 -10.23
C SER A 433 8.63 11.99 -9.51
N ALA A 434 8.97 12.92 -8.61
CA ALA A 434 7.97 13.82 -8.02
C ALA A 434 7.37 14.78 -9.07
N TYR A 435 8.18 15.30 -10.00
CA TYR A 435 7.70 16.14 -11.09
C TYR A 435 6.75 15.39 -12.03
N TYR A 436 7.07 14.15 -12.42
CA TYR A 436 6.13 13.32 -13.18
C TYR A 436 4.81 13.13 -12.45
N THR A 437 4.88 12.86 -11.15
CA THR A 437 3.70 12.68 -10.30
C THR A 437 2.84 13.94 -10.29
N ALA A 438 3.48 15.11 -10.16
CA ALA A 438 2.81 16.40 -10.25
C ALA A 438 2.11 16.59 -11.59
N MET A 439 2.78 16.31 -12.71
CA MET A 439 2.18 16.43 -14.05
C MET A 439 0.98 15.49 -14.25
N ILE A 440 1.08 14.24 -13.80
CA ILE A 440 -0.04 13.28 -13.82
C ILE A 440 -1.25 13.83 -13.05
N LEU A 441 -1.00 14.38 -11.85
CA LEU A 441 -2.05 14.94 -11.00
C LEU A 441 -2.61 16.25 -11.58
N THR A 442 -1.79 17.06 -12.25
CA THR A 442 -2.22 18.26 -12.96
C THR A 442 -3.16 17.89 -14.11
N GLU A 443 -2.81 16.94 -14.97
CA GLU A 443 -3.72 16.49 -16.04
C GLU A 443 -5.01 15.88 -15.51
N TRP A 444 -4.92 15.18 -14.37
CA TRP A 444 -6.09 14.63 -13.68
C TRP A 444 -7.07 15.75 -13.25
N ILE A 445 -6.59 16.84 -12.66
CA ILE A 445 -7.43 17.99 -12.27
C ILE A 445 -7.82 18.90 -13.45
N GLU A 446 -7.26 18.68 -14.63
CA GLU A 446 -7.63 19.35 -15.90
C GLU A 446 -8.60 18.53 -16.75
N GLU A 447 -9.13 17.43 -16.20
CA GLU A 447 -10.13 16.53 -16.82
C GLU A 447 -9.62 15.69 -17.99
N VAL A 448 -8.31 15.47 -18.12
CA VAL A 448 -7.76 14.57 -19.14
C VAL A 448 -8.23 13.13 -18.87
N ASP A 449 -8.62 12.40 -19.92
CA ASP A 449 -9.13 11.01 -19.79
C ASP A 449 -8.11 10.08 -19.11
N ASP A 450 -8.58 9.19 -18.23
CA ASP A 450 -7.72 8.29 -17.46
C ASP A 450 -6.84 7.44 -18.39
N GLY A 451 -7.42 6.95 -19.49
CA GLY A 451 -6.71 6.16 -20.49
C GLY A 451 -5.62 6.96 -21.18
N MET A 452 -5.87 8.22 -21.47
CA MET A 452 -4.88 9.12 -22.09
C MET A 452 -3.73 9.44 -21.14
N ILE A 453 -4.00 9.74 -19.86
CA ILE A 453 -2.96 9.96 -18.85
C ILE A 453 -2.11 8.69 -18.70
N MET A 454 -2.75 7.53 -18.49
CA MET A 454 -2.04 6.26 -18.35
C MET A 454 -1.20 5.91 -19.58
N GLN A 455 -1.71 6.19 -20.78
CA GLN A 455 -0.97 5.97 -22.03
C GLN A 455 0.21 6.95 -22.15
N LYS A 456 -0.02 8.25 -21.94
CA LYS A 456 0.99 9.31 -22.05
C LYS A 456 2.17 9.07 -21.11
N TYR A 457 1.88 8.72 -19.86
CA TYR A 457 2.91 8.48 -18.83
C TYR A 457 3.28 7.00 -18.68
N MET A 458 2.78 6.12 -19.54
CA MET A 458 2.98 4.66 -19.48
C MET A 458 2.78 4.08 -18.06
N LEU A 459 1.78 4.61 -17.36
CA LEU A 459 1.51 4.33 -15.96
C LEU A 459 0.51 3.19 -15.86
N ALA A 460 0.80 2.22 -14.99
CA ALA A 460 -0.15 1.13 -14.73
C ALA A 460 -1.37 1.65 -13.95
N SER A 461 -2.55 1.08 -14.22
CA SER A 461 -3.82 1.47 -13.60
C SER A 461 -3.77 1.48 -12.07
N GLY A 462 -3.17 0.45 -11.46
CA GLY A 462 -2.99 0.38 -10.01
C GLY A 462 -2.09 1.48 -9.44
N ASP A 463 -1.06 1.90 -10.17
CA ASP A 463 -0.21 3.03 -9.74
C ASP A 463 -0.95 4.36 -9.87
N PHE A 464 -1.67 4.57 -10.97
CA PHE A 464 -2.48 5.77 -11.17
C PHE A 464 -3.51 5.92 -10.04
N MET A 465 -4.21 4.84 -9.71
CA MET A 465 -5.15 4.83 -8.58
C MET A 465 -4.46 5.12 -7.24
N SER A 466 -3.29 4.53 -7.00
CA SER A 466 -2.53 4.75 -5.76
C SER A 466 -2.03 6.19 -5.62
N VAL A 467 -1.48 6.77 -6.70
CA VAL A 467 -1.02 8.16 -6.74
C VAL A 467 -2.17 9.12 -6.44
N ARG A 468 -3.32 8.94 -7.10
CA ARG A 468 -4.50 9.77 -6.81
C ARG A 468 -5.03 9.60 -5.39
N SER A 469 -5.07 8.36 -4.88
CA SER A 469 -5.57 8.09 -3.53
C SER A 469 -4.70 8.75 -2.46
N VAL A 470 -3.37 8.71 -2.63
CA VAL A 470 -2.45 9.39 -1.71
C VAL A 470 -2.53 10.90 -1.87
N ALA A 471 -2.62 11.41 -3.11
CA ALA A 471 -2.78 12.84 -3.35
C ALA A 471 -4.10 13.40 -2.78
N GLU A 472 -5.21 12.65 -2.86
CA GLU A 472 -6.48 13.00 -2.23
C GLU A 472 -6.31 13.15 -0.71
N TRP A 473 -5.67 12.18 -0.06
CA TRP A 473 -5.42 12.25 1.39
C TRP A 473 -4.48 13.40 1.78
N LEU A 474 -3.41 13.64 1.02
CA LEU A 474 -2.46 14.72 1.32
C LEU A 474 -3.05 16.11 1.04
N THR A 475 -3.85 16.27 0.00
CA THR A 475 -4.56 17.55 -0.26
C THR A 475 -5.69 17.79 0.73
N TYR A 476 -6.39 16.74 1.18
CA TYR A 476 -7.30 16.82 2.31
C TYR A 476 -6.56 17.28 3.57
N SER A 477 -5.43 16.67 3.88
CA SER A 477 -4.60 17.02 5.03
C SER A 477 -4.11 18.47 4.96
N LEU A 478 -3.69 18.93 3.78
CA LEU A 478 -3.29 20.32 3.52
C LEU A 478 -4.44 21.29 3.78
N MET A 479 -5.64 21.00 3.27
CA MET A 479 -6.85 21.79 3.53
C MET A 479 -7.19 21.84 5.03
N GLU A 480 -7.10 20.71 5.73
CA GLU A 480 -7.42 20.64 7.16
C GLU A 480 -6.38 21.36 8.04
N LEU A 481 -5.10 21.32 7.68
CA LEU A 481 -4.08 22.14 8.33
C LEU A 481 -4.27 23.63 8.04
N ALA A 482 -4.68 23.99 6.83
CA ALA A 482 -4.97 25.38 6.46
C ALA A 482 -6.12 25.96 7.32
N LYS A 483 -7.13 25.16 7.66
CA LYS A 483 -8.20 25.54 8.59
C LYS A 483 -7.69 25.83 9.99
N VAL A 484 -6.80 24.98 10.52
CA VAL A 484 -6.22 25.16 11.87
C VAL A 484 -5.30 26.37 11.92
N ILE A 485 -4.50 26.59 10.87
CA ILE A 485 -3.58 27.74 10.74
C ILE A 485 -4.34 29.02 10.39
N ARG A 486 -5.57 28.89 9.86
CA ARG A 486 -6.44 29.98 9.38
C ARG A 486 -5.81 30.77 8.23
N ALA A 487 -5.25 30.07 7.25
CA ALA A 487 -4.62 30.67 6.07
C ALA A 487 -4.92 29.87 4.78
N GLY A 488 -5.50 30.53 3.77
CA GLY A 488 -5.73 29.93 2.44
C GLY A 488 -6.77 28.80 2.39
N THR A 489 -7.71 28.74 3.33
CA THR A 489 -8.69 27.64 3.45
C THR A 489 -9.42 27.36 2.15
N GLU A 490 -9.97 28.40 1.50
CA GLU A 490 -10.73 28.26 0.24
C GLU A 490 -9.86 27.71 -0.90
N LYS A 491 -8.64 28.24 -1.06
CA LYS A 491 -7.67 27.77 -2.07
C LYS A 491 -7.41 26.28 -1.95
N PHE A 492 -7.14 25.80 -0.74
CA PHE A 492 -6.80 24.39 -0.50
C PHE A 492 -8.03 23.49 -0.50
N GLU A 493 -9.21 24.00 -0.16
CA GLU A 493 -10.48 23.28 -0.33
C GLU A 493 -10.80 23.04 -1.80
N VAL A 494 -10.65 24.06 -2.64
CA VAL A 494 -10.76 23.92 -4.10
C VAL A 494 -9.76 22.88 -4.60
N LEU A 495 -8.49 22.97 -4.21
CA LEU A 495 -7.48 21.98 -4.62
C LEU A 495 -7.87 20.55 -4.20
N TYR A 496 -8.30 20.33 -2.96
CA TYR A 496 -8.74 19.03 -2.48
C TYR A 496 -9.86 18.44 -3.34
N TYR A 497 -10.93 19.20 -3.61
CA TYR A 497 -12.05 18.68 -4.40
C TYR A 497 -11.69 18.45 -5.86
N ARG A 498 -10.84 19.30 -6.44
CA ARG A 498 -10.26 19.07 -7.77
C ARG A 498 -9.48 17.76 -7.79
N THR A 499 -8.61 17.52 -6.81
CA THR A 499 -7.82 16.28 -6.69
C THR A 499 -8.68 15.05 -6.46
N LYS A 500 -9.70 15.13 -5.61
CA LYS A 500 -10.60 14.01 -5.32
C LYS A 500 -11.41 13.58 -6.53
N TYR A 501 -12.00 14.54 -7.25
CA TYR A 501 -12.95 14.24 -8.32
C TYR A 501 -12.34 14.27 -9.71
N GLY A 502 -11.14 14.84 -9.88
CA GLY A 502 -10.47 14.99 -11.17
C GLY A 502 -11.19 15.97 -12.06
N VAL A 503 -11.45 17.15 -11.50
CA VAL A 503 -12.25 18.20 -12.13
C VAL A 503 -11.53 19.55 -12.11
N ARG A 504 -11.86 20.40 -13.07
CA ARG A 504 -11.45 21.80 -13.08
C ARG A 504 -12.18 22.59 -12.00
N ALA A 505 -11.68 23.78 -11.70
CA ALA A 505 -12.14 24.59 -10.57
C ALA A 505 -13.63 24.94 -10.67
N GLU A 506 -14.14 25.21 -11.87
CA GLU A 506 -15.53 25.58 -12.10
C GLU A 506 -16.54 24.46 -11.78
N LEU A 507 -16.10 23.21 -11.74
CA LEU A 507 -16.95 22.07 -11.40
C LEU A 507 -16.96 21.76 -9.91
N VAL A 508 -16.08 22.35 -9.10
CA VAL A 508 -15.97 22.05 -7.67
C VAL A 508 -17.32 22.17 -6.94
N PRO A 509 -18.13 23.23 -7.13
CA PRO A 509 -19.43 23.35 -6.46
C PRO A 509 -20.32 22.11 -6.68
N ILE A 510 -20.42 21.61 -7.91
CA ILE A 510 -21.29 20.49 -8.29
C ILE A 510 -20.63 19.15 -7.95
N ALA A 511 -19.31 19.04 -8.07
CA ALA A 511 -18.57 17.80 -7.82
C ALA A 511 -18.72 17.33 -6.36
N ARG A 512 -18.94 18.25 -5.42
CA ARG A 512 -19.22 17.96 -4.00
C ARG A 512 -20.41 17.02 -3.78
N ILE A 513 -21.34 16.94 -4.73
CA ILE A 513 -22.49 16.01 -4.71
C ILE A 513 -22.04 14.52 -4.72
N GLY A 514 -20.79 14.24 -5.07
CA GLY A 514 -20.22 12.89 -5.18
C GLY A 514 -20.42 12.29 -6.57
N LEU A 515 -20.51 13.14 -7.60
CA LEU A 515 -20.61 12.74 -8.99
C LEU A 515 -19.24 12.38 -9.56
N ASN A 516 -19.21 11.48 -10.55
CA ASN A 516 -18.00 11.33 -11.36
C ASN A 516 -17.83 12.56 -12.27
N ARG A 517 -16.57 12.87 -12.65
CA ARG A 517 -16.23 14.05 -13.44
C ARG A 517 -17.03 14.20 -14.74
N ARG A 518 -17.32 13.11 -15.46
CA ARG A 518 -18.10 13.15 -16.70
C ARG A 518 -19.53 13.65 -16.45
N ARG A 519 -20.17 13.20 -15.36
CA ARG A 519 -21.50 13.66 -14.96
C ARG A 519 -21.48 15.10 -14.44
N ALA A 520 -20.46 15.47 -13.68
CA ALA A 520 -20.31 16.86 -13.22
C ALA A 520 -20.18 17.82 -14.41
N ARG A 521 -19.38 17.46 -15.42
CA ARG A 521 -19.23 18.21 -16.68
C ARG A 521 -20.54 18.29 -17.46
N ALA A 522 -21.26 17.18 -17.62
CA ALA A 522 -22.56 17.16 -18.31
C ALA A 522 -23.60 18.09 -17.64
N LEU A 523 -23.64 18.14 -16.30
CA LEU A 523 -24.48 19.10 -15.59
C LEU A 523 -24.04 20.54 -15.84
N TYR A 524 -22.74 20.80 -15.79
CA TYR A 524 -22.22 22.15 -16.02
C TYR A 524 -22.53 22.68 -17.43
N GLU A 525 -22.39 21.82 -18.44
CA GLU A 525 -22.74 22.12 -19.83
C GLU A 525 -24.25 22.31 -20.01
N ALA A 526 -25.07 21.60 -19.22
CA ALA A 526 -26.52 21.77 -19.18
C ALA A 526 -26.99 22.99 -18.35
N GLY A 527 -26.07 23.80 -17.82
CA GLY A 527 -26.37 25.07 -17.16
C GLY A 527 -26.43 25.03 -15.63
N TYR A 528 -26.31 23.86 -15.00
CA TYR A 528 -26.22 23.74 -13.54
C TYR A 528 -24.83 24.24 -13.09
N ARG A 529 -24.74 25.18 -12.16
CA ARG A 529 -23.49 25.78 -11.66
C ARG A 529 -23.29 25.59 -10.16
N SER A 530 -24.33 25.23 -9.43
CA SER A 530 -24.33 25.10 -7.98
C SER A 530 -24.93 23.76 -7.51
N VAL A 531 -24.81 23.47 -6.22
CA VAL A 531 -25.50 22.31 -5.61
C VAL A 531 -27.00 22.55 -5.58
N GLU A 532 -27.40 23.81 -5.40
CA GLU A 532 -28.77 24.29 -5.30
C GLU A 532 -29.52 24.09 -6.61
N ASP A 533 -28.87 24.36 -7.75
CA ASP A 533 -29.45 24.11 -9.09
C ASP A 533 -29.83 22.63 -9.24
N VAL A 534 -28.95 21.72 -8.80
CA VAL A 534 -29.21 20.27 -8.86
C VAL A 534 -30.24 19.84 -7.80
N ALA A 535 -30.29 20.50 -6.65
CA ALA A 535 -31.22 20.18 -5.56
C ALA A 535 -32.68 20.55 -5.90
N ALA A 536 -32.88 21.59 -6.70
CA ALA A 536 -34.18 22.10 -7.14
C ALA A 536 -34.80 21.30 -8.31
N GLU A 537 -34.00 20.50 -9.03
CA GLU A 537 -34.41 19.87 -10.29
C GLU A 537 -35.38 18.68 -10.14
N ASP A 538 -36.17 18.39 -11.19
CA ASP A 538 -36.99 17.18 -11.25
C ASP A 538 -36.14 15.94 -11.62
N PRO A 539 -36.31 14.79 -10.95
CA PRO A 539 -35.58 13.56 -11.28
C PRO A 539 -35.69 13.10 -12.75
N SER A 540 -36.75 13.45 -13.46
CA SER A 540 -36.97 13.09 -14.87
C SER A 540 -36.14 13.97 -15.80
N VAL A 541 -36.05 15.27 -15.51
CA VAL A 541 -35.20 16.22 -16.25
C VAL A 541 -33.73 15.85 -16.07
N LEU A 542 -33.31 15.68 -14.81
CA LEU A 542 -31.93 15.31 -14.50
C LEU A 542 -31.54 13.92 -15.04
N SER A 543 -32.51 13.00 -15.11
CA SER A 543 -32.34 11.68 -15.73
C SER A 543 -32.01 11.80 -17.22
N GLY A 544 -32.68 12.70 -17.94
CA GLY A 544 -32.42 13.01 -19.34
C GLY A 544 -31.04 13.62 -19.55
N VAL A 545 -30.70 14.66 -18.78
CA VAL A 545 -29.39 15.35 -18.86
C VAL A 545 -28.22 14.39 -18.64
N LEU A 546 -28.34 13.50 -17.66
CA LEU A 546 -27.24 12.62 -17.26
C LEU A 546 -27.23 11.27 -17.99
N GLY A 547 -28.26 10.95 -18.77
CA GLY A 547 -28.43 9.62 -19.37
C GLY A 547 -28.46 8.49 -18.32
N VAL A 548 -29.06 8.74 -17.15
CA VAL A 548 -29.16 7.75 -16.06
C VAL A 548 -30.61 7.45 -15.72
N GLY A 549 -30.90 6.26 -15.19
CA GLY A 549 -32.25 5.94 -14.73
C GLY A 549 -32.76 6.89 -13.64
N ARG A 550 -34.08 7.14 -13.62
CA ARG A 550 -34.76 8.07 -12.70
C ARG A 550 -34.43 7.87 -11.21
N ARG A 551 -34.25 6.61 -10.78
CA ARG A 551 -33.83 6.29 -9.39
C ARG A 551 -32.44 6.85 -9.06
N THR A 552 -31.51 6.79 -10.01
CA THR A 552 -30.15 7.34 -9.86
C THR A 552 -30.20 8.86 -9.81
N ALA A 553 -30.97 9.50 -10.69
CA ALA A 553 -31.18 10.94 -10.68
C ALA A 553 -31.78 11.43 -9.34
N ALA A 554 -32.84 10.76 -8.84
CA ALA A 554 -33.42 11.06 -7.54
C ALA A 554 -32.42 10.91 -6.38
N ARG A 555 -31.49 9.93 -6.45
CA ARG A 555 -30.42 9.78 -5.45
C ARG A 555 -29.43 10.95 -5.52
N ILE A 556 -29.10 11.43 -6.71
CA ILE A 556 -28.20 12.59 -6.92
C ILE A 556 -28.84 13.84 -6.32
N ILE A 557 -30.11 14.11 -6.63
CA ILE A 557 -30.87 15.26 -6.08
C ILE A 557 -30.93 15.19 -4.55
N ARG A 558 -31.20 14.02 -3.97
CA ARG A 558 -31.17 13.85 -2.50
C ARG A 558 -29.79 14.13 -1.90
N SER A 559 -28.72 13.75 -2.59
CA SER A 559 -27.35 14.07 -2.17
C SER A 559 -27.12 15.58 -2.20
N ALA A 560 -27.55 16.25 -3.29
CA ALA A 560 -27.46 17.69 -3.45
C ALA A 560 -28.24 18.44 -2.35
N ARG A 561 -29.51 18.06 -2.09
CA ARG A 561 -30.33 18.63 -1.01
C ARG A 561 -29.69 18.51 0.36
N ARG A 562 -29.04 17.38 0.64
CA ARG A 562 -28.33 17.18 1.92
C ARG A 562 -27.16 18.14 2.07
N ILE A 563 -26.44 18.42 0.99
CA ILE A 563 -25.29 19.33 1.00
C ILE A 563 -25.76 20.79 1.08
N ALA A 564 -26.77 21.16 0.30
CA ALA A 564 -27.35 22.51 0.32
C ALA A 564 -27.97 22.85 1.69
N GLY A 565 -28.57 21.88 2.38
CA GLY A 565 -29.14 22.06 3.73
C GLY A 565 -28.12 21.95 4.88
N ALA A 566 -26.83 21.77 4.58
CA ALA A 566 -25.75 21.67 5.57
C ALA A 566 -24.76 22.86 5.48
N GLY A 567 -25.10 23.89 4.70
CA GLY A 567 -24.32 25.11 4.51
C GLY A 567 -24.71 26.22 5.46
#